data_AF-L7VS76-F1
#
_entry.id   AF-L7VS76-F1
#
_cell.length_a   1.000
_cell.length_b   1.000
_cell.length_c   1.000
_cell.angle_alpha   90.00
_cell.angle_beta   90.00
_cell.angle_gamma   90.00
#
_symmetry.space_group_name_H-M   'P 1'
#
loop_
_entity.id
_entity.type
_entity.pdbx_description
1 polymer ?
#
loop_
_entity_poly.entity_id
_entity_poly.type
_entity_poly.pdbx_seq_one_letter_code
_entity_poly.pdbx_strand_id
1 'polypeptide(L)' 'MIEQGRNWNEQYLLRAFLQFNTKWKVTWAASYMGSRHLRAVQETFPDYPRLGGGGSLWMHCV' A
#
# COMPACT_ATOMS: atom_id res chain seq x y z
N MET A 1 -15.72 -4.02 -13.96
CA MET A 1 -14.63 -3.75 -12.99
C MET A 1 -13.56 -4.84 -13.01
N ILE A 2 -13.94 -6.12 -12.94
CA ILE A 2 -13.04 -7.28 -13.12
C ILE A 2 -12.46 -7.33 -14.54
N GLU A 3 -13.29 -7.18 -15.57
CA GLU A 3 -12.86 -7.20 -16.98
C GLU A 3 -11.99 -5.99 -17.39
N GLN A 4 -11.94 -4.95 -16.56
CA GLN A 4 -11.21 -3.72 -16.83
C GLN A 4 -9.81 -3.71 -16.18
N GLY A 5 -9.41 -4.81 -15.52
CA GLY A 5 -8.12 -4.90 -14.83
C GLY A 5 -7.95 -3.93 -13.65
N ARG A 6 -9.02 -3.22 -13.25
CA ARG A 6 -9.02 -2.24 -12.13
C ARG A 6 -9.33 -2.89 -10.78
N ASN A 7 -9.43 -4.21 -10.75
CA ASN A 7 -9.65 -4.95 -9.53
C ASN A 7 -8.30 -5.13 -8.83
N TRP A 8 -8.08 -4.35 -7.77
CA TRP A 8 -7.06 -4.57 -6.74
C TRP A 8 -7.32 -5.91 -6.01
N ASN A 9 -7.31 -7.03 -6.73
CA ASN A 9 -7.49 -8.38 -6.18
C ASN A 9 -6.45 -8.68 -5.10
N GLU A 10 -5.27 -8.07 -5.21
CA GLU A 10 -4.18 -8.14 -4.24
C GLU A 10 -4.61 -7.69 -2.84
N GLN A 11 -5.51 -6.71 -2.69
CA GLN A 11 -5.96 -6.27 -1.36
C GLN A 11 -6.86 -7.32 -0.69
N TYR A 12 -7.66 -8.06 -1.47
CA TYR A 12 -8.51 -9.12 -0.91
C TYR A 12 -7.68 -10.31 -0.45
N LEU A 13 -6.68 -10.72 -1.24
CA LEU A 13 -5.75 -11.78 -0.86
C LEU A 13 -4.91 -11.36 0.36
N LEU A 14 -4.41 -10.13 0.38
CA LEU A 14 -3.70 -9.57 1.52
C LEU A 14 -4.56 -9.59 2.79
N ARG A 15 -5.82 -9.16 2.68
CA ARG A 15 -6.74 -9.17 3.81
C ARG A 15 -6.96 -10.59 4.33
N ALA A 16 -7.19 -11.56 3.45
CA ALA A 16 -7.36 -12.95 3.85
C ALA A 16 -6.09 -13.51 4.52
N PHE A 17 -4.91 -13.17 3.98
CA PHE A 17 -3.62 -13.56 4.55
C PHE A 17 -3.41 -12.97 5.95
N LEU A 18 -3.66 -11.68 6.15
CA LEU A 18 -3.46 -11.00 7.43
C LEU A 18 -4.52 -11.35 8.49
N GLN A 19 -5.74 -11.73 8.08
CA GLN A 19 -6.86 -11.98 9.00
C GLN A 19 -6.57 -13.06 10.05
N PHE A 20 -5.68 -14.02 9.74
CA PHE A 20 -5.28 -15.09 10.66
C PHE A 20 -3.77 -15.15 10.88
N ASN A 21 -3.04 -14.11 10.46
CA ASN A 21 -1.58 -14.09 10.51
C ASN A 21 -1.07 -12.94 11.36
N THR A 22 -0.70 -13.25 12.61
CA THR A 22 -0.17 -12.29 13.56
C THR A 22 1.35 -12.05 13.42
N LYS A 23 2.03 -12.88 12.60
CA LYS A 23 3.47 -12.76 12.37
C LYS A 23 3.82 -11.72 11.31
N TRP A 24 2.91 -11.43 10.38
CA TRP A 24 3.17 -10.46 9.32
C TRP A 24 2.50 -9.13 9.62
N LYS A 25 3.26 -8.04 9.49
CA LYS A 25 2.77 -6.68 9.69
C LYS A 25 3.06 -5.83 8.47
N VAL A 26 2.08 -5.02 8.08
CA VAL A 26 2.24 -4.01 7.03
C VAL A 26 3.07 -2.85 7.57
N THR A 27 4.19 -2.56 6.92
CA THR A 27 5.06 -1.42 7.27
C THR A 27 4.79 -0.21 6.41
N TRP A 28 4.41 -0.43 5.15
CA TRP A 28 4.20 0.66 4.19
C TRP A 28 3.15 0.28 3.15
N ALA A 29 2.29 1.24 2.80
CA ALA A 29 1.34 1.12 1.70
C ALA A 29 1.34 2.43 0.91
N ALA A 30 1.98 2.45 -0.26
CA ALA A 30 2.26 3.68 -0.99
C ALA A 30 0.99 4.45 -1.38
N SER A 31 -0.01 3.76 -1.91
CA SER A 31 -1.30 4.36 -2.27
C SER A 31 -2.05 4.94 -1.06
N TYR A 32 -2.01 4.25 0.09
CA TYR A 32 -2.62 4.72 1.33
C TYR A 32 -1.89 5.95 1.88
N MET A 33 -0.56 5.91 1.92
CA MET A 33 0.27 7.00 2.43
C MET A 33 0.19 8.23 1.54
N GLY A 34 0.21 8.06 0.22
CA GLY A 34 0.05 9.16 -0.73
C GLY A 34 -1.34 9.80 -0.72
N SER A 35 -2.40 9.03 -0.48
CA SER A 35 -3.76 9.57 -0.45
C SER A 35 -4.15 10.20 0.88
N ARG A 36 -3.65 9.69 2.00
CA ARG A 36 -4.06 10.13 3.35
C ARG A 36 -2.99 10.88 4.15
N HIS A 37 -1.72 10.65 3.83
CA HIS A 37 -0.59 11.19 4.58
C HIS A 37 0.41 11.92 3.69
N LEU A 38 -0.05 12.48 2.57
CA LEU A 38 0.80 13.11 1.54
C LEU A 38 1.86 14.05 2.11
N ARG A 39 1.47 14.93 3.04
CA ARG A 39 2.41 15.88 3.66
C ARG A 39 3.56 15.18 4.39
N ALA A 40 3.27 14.17 5.20
CA ALA A 40 4.29 13.41 5.92
C ALA A 40 5.19 12.64 4.93
N VAL A 41 4.62 12.16 3.83
CA VAL A 41 5.41 11.54 2.75
C VAL A 41 6.33 12.57 2.10
N GLN A 42 5.86 13.78 1.82
CA GLN A 42 6.65 14.86 1.21
C GLN A 42 7.74 15.42 2.13
N GLU A 43 7.53 15.40 3.45
CA GLU A 43 8.56 15.76 4.43
C GLU A 43 9.76 14.79 4.38
N THR A 44 9.51 13.50 4.07
CA THR A 44 10.57 12.48 3.95
C THR A 44 11.08 12.34 2.52
N PHE A 45 10.19 12.48 1.54
CA PHE A 45 10.43 12.34 0.11
C PHE A 45 9.91 13.58 -0.62
N PRO A 46 10.70 14.68 -0.69
CA PRO A 46 10.25 15.95 -1.25
C PRO A 46 9.74 15.87 -2.69
N ASP A 47 10.30 14.95 -3.47
CA ASP A 47 9.91 14.71 -4.86
C ASP A 47 8.66 13.82 -4.99
N TYR A 48 7.98 13.45 -3.91
CA TYR A 48 6.78 12.62 -4.00
C TYR A 48 5.52 13.47 -4.26
N PRO A 49 4.63 13.08 -5.21
CA PRO A 49 4.77 12.01 -6.21
C PRO A 49 5.21 12.55 -7.60
N ARG A 50 6.49 12.42 -7.95
CA ARG A 50 7.01 12.81 -9.27
C ARG A 50 6.60 11.87 -10.41
N LEU A 51 6.47 10.58 -10.12
CA LEU A 51 6.14 9.52 -11.10
C LEU A 51 4.81 8.80 -10.81
N GLY A 52 3.98 9.39 -9.93
CA GLY A 52 2.71 8.81 -9.46
C GLY A 52 2.82 8.14 -8.08
N GLY A 53 1.70 8.10 -7.35
CA GLY A 53 1.61 7.69 -5.94
C GLY A 53 1.95 6.22 -5.63
N GLY A 54 2.27 5.42 -6.65
CA GLY A 54 2.70 4.02 -6.54
C GLY A 54 1.62 3.06 -6.01
N GLY A 55 1.84 1.76 -6.25
CA GLY A 55 1.01 0.66 -5.72
C GLY A 55 1.75 -0.26 -4.76
N SER A 56 2.98 0.07 -4.36
CA SER A 56 3.82 -0.81 -3.56
C SER A 56 3.28 -0.99 -2.13
N LEU A 57 3.38 -2.22 -1.63
CA LEU A 57 3.03 -2.63 -0.28
C LEU A 57 4.22 -3.37 0.32
N TRP A 58 4.69 -2.91 1.48
CA TRP A 58 5.80 -3.54 2.20
C TRP A 58 5.30 -4.14 3.50
N MET A 59 5.83 -5.30 3.81
CA MET A 59 5.50 -6.06 5.01
C MET A 59 6.77 -6.66 5.58
N HIS A 60 6.75 -6.91 6.88
CA HIS A 60 7.80 -7.65 7.55
C HIS A 60 7.21 -8.76 8.42
N CYS A 61 7.97 -9.84 8.57
CA CYS A 61 7.66 -10.92 9.51
C CYS A 61 8.35 -10.62 10.85
N VAL A 62 7.63 -10.84 11.95
CA VAL A 62 8.14 -10.81 13.33
C VAL A 62 8.34 -12.21 13.91
#